data_AF-E0CXR3-F1
#
_entry.id   AF-E0CXR3-F1
#
_cell.length_a   1.000
_cell.length_b   1.000
_cell.length_c   1.000
_cell.angle_alpha   90.00
_cell.angle_beta   90.00
_cell.angle_gamma   90.00
#
_symmetry.space_group_name_H-M   'P 1'
#
loop_
_entity.id
_entity.type
_entity.pdbx_description
1 polymer ?
#
loop_
_entity_poly.entity_id
_entity_poly.type
_entity_poly.pdbx_seq_one_letter_code
_entity_poly.pdbx_strand_id
1 'polypeptide(L)'
;MGLCKCPKRKVTNLFCFEHRVNVCEHCLVANHAKCIVQSYLQWLQDSDYNPNCRLCNTPLASRETTRLVCYDLFHWACINERAAQLPRNTAPAGYQCPSCNGPIFPPANLAGPVASALREKLATVNWARAGLGLPLIDEVISPEPEPLNSSDFSDWSSFNATTTSVQEERASTPSAPAFYSQ
;
A
#
# COMPACT_ATOMS: atom_id res chain seq x y z
N MET A 1 20.17 -20.69 -21.28
CA MET A 1 20.25 -20.94 -19.82
C MET A 1 21.67 -20.67 -19.37
N GLY A 2 21.89 -20.02 -18.22
CA GLY A 2 23.21 -19.60 -17.75
C GLY A 2 23.45 -19.92 -16.28
N LEU A 3 24.68 -19.73 -15.80
CA LEU A 3 25.03 -19.87 -14.39
C LEU A 3 24.98 -18.51 -13.71
N CYS A 4 24.34 -18.45 -12.53
CA CYS A 4 24.40 -17.25 -11.71
C CYS A 4 25.83 -16.98 -11.25
N LYS A 5 26.25 -15.71 -11.24
CA LYS A 5 27.58 -15.28 -10.80
C LYS A 5 27.81 -15.34 -9.29
N CYS A 6 26.84 -15.78 -8.49
CA CYS A 6 27.00 -15.89 -7.04
C CYS A 6 27.78 -17.16 -6.64
N PRO A 7 28.26 -17.24 -5.38
CA PRO A 7 29.02 -18.40 -4.90
C PRO A 7 28.29 -19.74 -5.07
N LYS A 8 26.95 -19.72 -5.06
CA LYS A 8 26.12 -20.91 -5.24
C LYS A 8 26.09 -21.44 -6.69
N ARG A 9 26.55 -20.66 -7.67
CA ARG A 9 26.63 -21.02 -9.11
C ARG A 9 25.43 -21.80 -9.64
N LYS A 10 24.21 -21.39 -9.24
CA LYS A 10 22.97 -22.08 -9.65
C LYS A 10 22.70 -21.83 -11.13
N VAL A 11 22.30 -22.87 -11.86
CA VAL A 11 21.72 -22.74 -13.20
C VAL A 11 20.44 -21.92 -13.09
N THR A 12 20.27 -20.97 -14.00
CA THR A 12 19.16 -20.03 -14.02
C THR A 12 18.81 -19.65 -15.46
N ASN A 13 17.55 -19.34 -15.68
CA ASN A 13 17.10 -18.66 -16.90
C ASN A 13 16.88 -17.15 -16.65
N LEU A 14 17.07 -16.67 -15.41
CA LEU A 14 16.84 -15.27 -15.07
C LEU A 14 18.08 -14.42 -15.36
N PHE A 15 17.84 -13.25 -15.93
CA PHE A 15 18.86 -12.30 -16.33
C PHE A 15 18.49 -10.90 -15.85
N CYS A 16 19.45 -10.21 -15.22
CA CYS A 16 19.28 -8.84 -14.78
C CYS A 16 19.66 -7.87 -15.90
N PHE A 17 18.70 -7.03 -16.32
CA PHE A 17 18.88 -6.12 -17.46
C PHE A 17 19.78 -4.94 -17.10
N GLU A 18 19.68 -4.45 -15.86
CA GLU A 18 20.52 -3.36 -15.34
C GLU A 18 21.99 -3.76 -15.24
N HIS A 19 22.26 -4.93 -14.65
CA HIS A 19 23.62 -5.39 -14.38
C HIS A 19 24.21 -6.26 -15.49
N ARG A 20 23.39 -6.68 -16.47
CA ARG A 20 23.77 -7.56 -17.58
C ARG A 20 24.42 -8.87 -17.12
N VAL A 21 23.81 -9.51 -16.12
CA VAL A 21 24.30 -10.77 -15.53
C VAL A 21 23.18 -11.77 -15.26
N ASN A 22 23.49 -13.06 -15.37
CA ASN A 22 22.61 -14.14 -14.93
C ASN A 22 22.47 -14.13 -13.40
N VAL A 23 21.24 -14.19 -12.91
CA VAL A 23 20.90 -14.11 -11.48
C VAL A 23 20.06 -15.31 -11.05
N CYS A 24 20.25 -15.82 -9.85
CA CYS A 24 19.36 -16.83 -9.26
C CYS A 24 18.37 -16.17 -8.31
N GLU A 25 17.30 -16.87 -7.94
CA GLU A 25 16.26 -16.34 -7.04
C GLU A 25 16.80 -15.83 -5.69
N HIS A 26 17.92 -16.37 -5.21
CA HIS A 26 18.53 -15.90 -3.96
C HIS A 26 19.17 -14.53 -4.14
N CYS A 27 19.89 -14.32 -5.24
CA CYS A 27 20.46 -13.01 -5.56
C CYS A 27 19.37 -12.00 -5.87
N LEU A 28 18.23 -12.46 -6.38
CA LEU A 28 17.09 -11.61 -6.69
C LEU A 28 16.57 -10.90 -5.44
N VAL A 29 16.45 -11.63 -4.33
CA VAL A 29 16.00 -11.07 -3.05
C VAL A 29 17.13 -10.31 -2.35
N ALA A 30 18.36 -10.83 -2.36
CA ALA A 30 19.45 -10.24 -1.58
C ALA A 30 20.05 -8.97 -2.20
N ASN A 31 20.32 -8.97 -3.50
CA ASN A 31 21.15 -7.93 -4.16
C ASN A 31 20.44 -7.25 -5.34
N HIS A 32 19.38 -7.85 -5.88
CA HIS A 32 18.66 -7.34 -7.05
C HIS A 32 17.19 -7.08 -6.74
N ALA A 33 16.89 -6.59 -5.54
CA ALA A 33 15.51 -6.37 -5.09
C ALA A 33 14.76 -5.36 -5.99
N LYS A 34 15.45 -4.31 -6.46
CA LYS A 34 14.88 -3.26 -7.31
C LYS A 34 15.17 -3.42 -8.80
N CYS A 35 15.96 -4.42 -9.20
CA CYS A 35 16.43 -4.51 -10.57
C CYS A 35 15.39 -5.12 -11.52
N ILE A 36 15.30 -4.65 -12.76
CA ILE A 36 14.52 -5.36 -13.78
C ILE A 36 15.20 -6.71 -14.12
N VAL A 37 14.47 -7.80 -13.93
CA VAL A 37 14.92 -9.17 -14.16
C VAL A 37 13.85 -9.94 -14.92
N GLN A 38 14.22 -10.53 -16.04
CA GLN A 38 13.34 -11.36 -16.88
C GLN A 38 14.11 -12.58 -17.39
N SER A 39 13.51 -13.35 -18.31
CA SER A 39 14.19 -14.49 -18.92
C SER A 39 15.37 -14.02 -19.78
N TYR A 40 16.40 -14.84 -19.86
CA TYR A 40 17.56 -14.58 -20.71
C TYR A 40 17.17 -14.54 -22.19
N LEU A 41 16.14 -15.29 -22.60
CA LEU A 41 15.61 -15.24 -23.95
C LEU A 41 15.00 -13.88 -24.28
N GLN A 42 14.25 -13.29 -23.33
CA GLN A 42 13.68 -11.96 -23.51
C GLN A 42 14.79 -10.92 -23.71
N TRP A 43 15.86 -10.98 -22.91
CA TRP A 43 17.00 -10.07 -23.05
C TRP A 43 17.70 -10.16 -24.41
N LEU A 44 17.78 -11.36 -25.00
CA LEU A 44 18.36 -11.56 -26.34
C LEU A 44 17.45 -11.01 -27.45
N GLN A 45 16.14 -11.01 -27.24
CA GLN A 45 15.16 -10.51 -28.20
C GLN A 45 15.02 -8.98 -28.11
N ASP A 46 14.92 -8.47 -26.89
CA ASP A 46 14.77 -7.06 -26.58
C ASP A 46 15.57 -6.73 -25.33
N SER A 47 16.62 -5.93 -25.49
CA SER A 47 17.47 -5.49 -24.38
C SER A 47 16.94 -4.22 -23.70
N ASP A 48 15.94 -3.57 -24.29
CA ASP A 48 15.35 -2.36 -23.74
C ASP A 48 14.46 -2.72 -22.54
N TYR A 49 14.58 -1.93 -21.48
CA TYR A 49 13.79 -2.11 -20.27
C TYR A 49 13.25 -0.78 -19.78
N ASN A 50 12.07 -0.83 -19.16
CA ASN A 50 11.46 0.33 -18.52
C ASN A 50 11.72 0.28 -17.00
N PRO A 51 12.52 1.19 -16.43
CA PRO A 51 12.78 1.25 -14.98
C PRO A 51 11.61 1.86 -14.19
N ASN A 52 10.50 2.20 -14.84
CA ASN A 52 9.34 2.79 -14.21
C ASN A 52 8.30 1.74 -13.84
N CYS A 53 7.61 1.97 -12.72
CA CYS A 53 6.47 1.18 -12.30
C CYS A 53 5.33 1.32 -13.31
N ARG A 54 4.77 0.21 -13.80
CA ARG A 54 3.69 0.22 -14.81
C ARG A 54 2.35 0.77 -14.29
N LEU A 55 2.19 0.92 -12.98
CA LEU A 55 0.96 1.43 -12.37
C LEU A 55 0.93 2.95 -12.26
N CYS A 56 2.07 3.59 -11.94
CA CYS A 56 2.16 5.04 -11.70
C CYS A 56 3.17 5.75 -12.64
N ASN A 57 3.82 5.01 -13.55
CA ASN A 57 4.85 5.49 -14.48
C ASN A 57 6.01 6.26 -13.83
N THR A 58 6.24 6.05 -12.53
CA THR A 58 7.33 6.69 -11.76
C THR A 58 8.48 5.69 -11.59
N PRO A 59 9.76 6.13 -11.51
CA PRO A 59 10.91 5.23 -11.34
C PRO A 59 10.78 4.30 -10.13
N LEU A 60 11.08 3.01 -10.33
CA LEU A 60 11.05 1.99 -9.28
C LEU A 60 12.01 2.30 -8.12
N ALA A 61 13.11 3.02 -8.38
CA ALA A 61 14.06 3.42 -7.35
C ALA A 61 13.48 4.37 -6.28
N SER A 62 12.42 5.11 -6.61
CA SER A 62 11.89 6.22 -5.78
C SER A 62 11.17 5.80 -4.51
N ARG A 63 10.54 4.62 -4.48
CA ARG A 63 9.73 4.15 -3.36
C ARG A 63 10.05 2.68 -3.04
N GLU A 64 9.40 2.14 -2.03
CA GLU A 64 9.45 0.71 -1.76
C GLU A 64 8.81 -0.08 -2.91
N THR A 65 9.50 -1.13 -3.36
CA THR A 65 9.06 -2.01 -4.45
C THR A 65 8.85 -3.42 -3.95
N THR A 66 7.83 -4.07 -4.49
CA THR A 66 7.57 -5.49 -4.25
C THR A 66 7.70 -6.25 -5.56
N ARG A 67 8.42 -7.37 -5.50
CA ARG A 67 8.55 -8.31 -6.61
C ARG A 67 7.52 -9.41 -6.50
N LEU A 68 6.77 -9.63 -7.57
CA LEU A 68 5.81 -10.72 -7.66
C LEU A 68 6.48 -12.04 -8.05
N VAL A 69 5.74 -13.15 -7.96
CA VAL A 69 6.22 -14.49 -8.33
C VAL A 69 6.54 -14.59 -9.82
N CYS A 70 5.89 -13.77 -10.65
CA CYS A 70 6.19 -13.62 -12.07
C CYS A 70 7.45 -12.79 -12.36
N TYR A 71 8.18 -12.36 -11.32
CA TYR A 71 9.36 -11.49 -11.37
C TYR A 71 9.13 -10.02 -11.75
N ASP A 72 7.90 -9.63 -12.08
CA ASP A 72 7.54 -8.23 -12.31
C ASP A 72 7.68 -7.40 -11.02
N LEU A 73 8.08 -6.14 -11.19
CA LEU A 73 8.30 -5.18 -10.11
C LEU A 73 7.29 -4.05 -10.16
N PHE A 74 6.72 -3.72 -9.01
CA PHE A 74 5.84 -2.58 -8.83
C PHE A 74 6.15 -1.90 -7.51
N HIS A 75 5.72 -0.66 -7.35
CA HIS A 75 5.71 -0.03 -6.03
C HIS A 75 4.73 -0.75 -5.11
N TRP A 76 5.14 -0.93 -3.87
CA TRP A 76 4.30 -1.58 -2.86
C TRP A 76 2.97 -0.82 -2.64
N ALA A 77 3.05 0.51 -2.56
CA ALA A 77 1.88 1.38 -2.46
C ALA A 77 0.90 1.18 -3.64
N CYS A 78 1.41 1.12 -4.87
CA CYS A 78 0.56 0.97 -6.06
C CYS A 78 -0.17 -0.38 -6.11
N ILE A 79 0.49 -1.46 -5.65
CA ILE A 79 -0.19 -2.77 -5.51
C ILE A 79 -1.30 -2.67 -4.46
N ASN A 80 -1.04 -2.03 -3.32
CA ASN A 80 -2.03 -1.89 -2.25
C ASN A 80 -3.22 -1.03 -2.66
N GLU A 81 -2.99 0.10 -3.34
CA GLU A 81 -4.06 0.95 -3.89
C GLU A 81 -4.95 0.16 -4.85
N ARG A 82 -4.34 -0.63 -5.74
CA ARG A 82 -5.09 -1.47 -6.68
C ARG A 82 -5.86 -2.59 -5.98
N ALA A 83 -5.26 -3.20 -4.95
CA ALA A 83 -5.94 -4.19 -4.13
C ALA A 83 -7.12 -3.61 -3.35
N ALA A 84 -7.03 -2.35 -2.92
CA ALA A 84 -8.11 -1.64 -2.23
C ALA A 84 -9.28 -1.24 -3.15
N GLN A 85 -9.02 -1.08 -4.45
CA GLN A 85 -10.07 -0.82 -5.45
C GLN A 85 -10.92 -2.07 -5.75
N LEU A 86 -10.41 -3.27 -5.47
CA LEU A 86 -11.13 -4.52 -5.65
C LEU A 86 -12.15 -4.73 -4.52
N PRO A 87 -13.30 -5.39 -4.79
CA PRO A 87 -14.28 -5.71 -3.76
C PRO A 87 -13.67 -6.51 -2.62
N ARG A 88 -14.13 -6.31 -1.38
CA ARG A 88 -13.66 -7.05 -0.20
C ARG A 88 -13.88 -8.57 -0.29
N ASN A 89 -14.79 -9.03 -1.14
CA ASN A 89 -15.07 -10.45 -1.40
C ASN A 89 -14.24 -11.00 -2.59
N THR A 90 -13.16 -10.33 -2.98
CA THR A 90 -12.28 -10.83 -4.04
C THR A 90 -11.53 -12.04 -3.53
N ALA A 91 -11.79 -13.20 -4.13
CA ALA A 91 -11.05 -14.42 -3.84
C ALA A 91 -9.54 -14.22 -4.09
N PRO A 92 -8.64 -14.97 -3.43
CA PRO A 92 -7.19 -14.88 -3.66
C PRO A 92 -6.81 -14.99 -5.15
N ALA A 93 -7.55 -15.78 -5.93
CA ALA A 93 -7.35 -15.94 -7.36
C ALA A 93 -7.68 -14.68 -8.20
N GLY A 94 -8.46 -13.74 -7.65
CA GLY A 94 -8.81 -12.47 -8.31
C GLY A 94 -7.70 -11.43 -8.25
N TYR A 95 -6.73 -11.58 -7.36
CA TYR A 95 -5.57 -10.69 -7.28
C TYR A 95 -4.52 -11.09 -8.31
N GLN A 96 -4.55 -10.38 -9.44
CA GLN A 96 -3.72 -10.67 -10.61
C GLN A 96 -2.68 -9.58 -10.89
N CYS A 97 -1.52 -10.01 -11.35
CA CYS A 97 -0.45 -9.12 -11.81
C CYS A 97 -0.95 -8.23 -12.97
N PRO A 98 -0.77 -6.90 -12.92
CA PRO A 98 -1.17 -6.01 -14.02
C PRO A 98 -0.47 -6.27 -15.35
N SER A 99 0.70 -6.93 -15.34
CA SER A 99 1.54 -7.12 -16.54
C SER A 99 1.31 -8.46 -17.22
N CYS A 100 1.16 -9.54 -16.44
CA CYS A 100 1.04 -10.90 -17.00
C CYS A 100 -0.26 -11.62 -16.63
N ASN A 101 -1.16 -10.97 -15.87
CA ASN A 101 -2.39 -11.56 -15.31
C ASN A 101 -2.16 -12.82 -14.45
N GLY A 102 -0.92 -13.09 -14.06
CA GLY A 102 -0.57 -14.19 -13.17
C GLY A 102 -1.04 -13.95 -11.73
N PRO A 103 -1.16 -15.01 -10.92
CA PRO A 103 -1.57 -14.87 -9.52
C PRO A 103 -0.52 -14.09 -8.71
N ILE A 104 -0.98 -13.13 -7.91
CA ILE A 104 -0.12 -12.40 -6.96
C ILE A 104 0.27 -13.32 -5.79
N PHE A 105 -0.64 -14.17 -5.34
CA PHE A 105 -0.38 -15.08 -4.23
C PHE A 105 0.47 -16.28 -4.71
N PRO A 106 1.62 -16.54 -4.06
CA PRO A 106 2.41 -17.71 -4.38
C PRO A 106 1.68 -18.99 -3.97
N PRO A 107 1.71 -20.05 -4.81
CA PRO A 107 1.12 -21.33 -4.44
C PRO A 107 1.83 -21.94 -3.23
N ALA A 108 1.09 -22.67 -2.39
CA ALA A 108 1.60 -23.23 -1.14
C ALA A 108 2.84 -24.12 -1.31
N ASN A 109 2.93 -24.83 -2.45
CA ASN A 109 4.03 -25.74 -2.76
C ASN A 109 5.31 -25.02 -3.23
N LEU A 110 5.25 -23.72 -3.52
CA LEU A 110 6.38 -22.96 -4.05
C LEU A 110 7.13 -22.28 -2.89
N ALA A 111 8.20 -22.96 -2.47
CA ALA A 111 9.10 -22.53 -1.39
C ALA A 111 10.36 -21.81 -1.93
N GLY A 112 10.21 -21.01 -2.97
CA GLY A 112 11.30 -20.15 -3.48
C GLY A 112 11.54 -18.94 -2.56
N PRO A 113 12.79 -18.42 -2.47
CA PRO A 113 13.10 -17.24 -1.65
C PRO A 113 12.26 -16.02 -2.03
N VAL A 114 11.93 -15.84 -3.33
CA VAL A 114 11.06 -14.75 -3.80
C VAL A 114 9.65 -14.90 -3.26
N ALA A 115 9.10 -16.11 -3.30
CA ALA A 115 7.75 -16.38 -2.80
C ALA A 115 7.66 -16.23 -1.27
N SER A 116 8.70 -16.62 -0.54
CA SER A 116 8.74 -16.43 0.91
C SER A 116 8.83 -14.94 1.29
N ALA A 117 9.70 -14.17 0.64
CA ALA A 117 9.77 -12.72 0.84
C ALA A 117 8.45 -12.01 0.47
N LEU A 118 7.79 -12.46 -0.61
CA LEU A 118 6.49 -11.92 -1.00
C LEU A 118 5.40 -12.27 0.02
N ARG A 119 5.36 -13.51 0.54
CA ARG A 119 4.42 -13.90 1.61
C ARG A 119 4.58 -13.06 2.85
N GLU A 120 5.81 -12.79 3.25
CA GLU A 120 6.12 -11.93 4.40
C GLU A 120 5.57 -10.51 4.20
N LYS A 121 5.78 -9.93 3.01
CA LYS A 121 5.20 -8.62 2.68
C LYS A 121 3.67 -8.65 2.64
N LEU A 122 3.08 -9.66 2.00
CA LEU A 122 1.62 -9.83 1.93
C LEU A 122 0.99 -10.04 3.31
N ALA A 123 1.69 -10.70 4.25
CA ALA A 123 1.21 -10.87 5.62
C ALA A 123 1.09 -9.55 6.41
N THR A 124 1.69 -8.46 5.92
CA THR A 124 1.58 -7.12 6.54
C THR A 124 0.27 -6.41 6.23
N VAL A 125 -0.51 -6.85 5.23
CA VAL A 125 -1.71 -6.13 4.77
C VAL A 125 -2.96 -6.97 4.88
N ASN A 126 -4.04 -6.39 5.40
CA ASN A 126 -5.29 -7.09 5.71
C ASN A 126 -5.95 -7.76 4.49
N TRP A 127 -5.98 -7.11 3.32
CA TRP A 127 -6.53 -7.72 2.10
C TRP A 127 -5.78 -8.99 1.69
N ALA A 128 -4.47 -9.02 1.92
CA ALA A 128 -3.62 -10.13 1.56
C ALA A 128 -3.59 -11.23 2.64
N ARG A 129 -3.78 -10.87 3.92
CA ARG A 129 -3.96 -11.84 5.01
C ARG A 129 -5.20 -12.69 4.82
N ALA A 130 -6.32 -12.09 4.40
CA ALA A 130 -7.52 -12.82 4.01
C ALA A 130 -7.22 -13.83 2.89
N GLY A 131 -6.42 -13.41 1.90
CA GLY A 131 -5.98 -14.27 0.79
C GLY A 131 -5.03 -15.41 1.18
N LEU A 132 -4.26 -15.23 2.26
CA LEU A 132 -3.31 -16.21 2.80
C LEU A 132 -3.90 -17.10 3.90
N GLY A 133 -5.17 -16.91 4.27
CA GLY A 133 -5.81 -17.65 5.37
C GLY A 133 -5.24 -17.30 6.75
N LEU A 134 -4.60 -16.15 6.89
CA LEU A 134 -4.07 -15.65 8.17
C LEU A 134 -5.15 -14.84 8.90
N PRO A 135 -5.18 -14.85 10.25
CA PRO A 135 -6.10 -14.02 11.01
C PRO A 135 -5.88 -12.55 10.63
N LEU A 136 -6.95 -11.80 10.39
CA LEU A 136 -6.86 -10.36 10.15
C LEU A 136 -6.18 -9.71 11.35
N ILE A 137 -5.33 -8.70 11.11
CA ILE A 137 -4.88 -7.86 12.22
C ILE A 137 -6.11 -7.03 12.59
N ASP A 138 -6.58 -7.13 13.84
CA ASP A 138 -7.51 -6.14 14.35
C ASP A 138 -6.82 -4.78 14.22
N GLU A 139 -7.26 -3.99 13.24
CA GLU A 139 -7.05 -2.56 13.29
C GLU A 139 -7.71 -2.13 14.59
N VAL A 140 -6.89 -1.83 15.60
CA VAL A 140 -7.35 -1.20 16.83
C VAL A 140 -8.16 0.00 16.38
N ILE A 141 -9.48 -0.17 16.46
CA ILE A 141 -10.47 0.88 16.39
C ILE A 141 -9.93 1.97 17.30
N SER A 142 -9.46 3.08 16.73
CA SER A 142 -9.38 4.34 17.47
C SER A 142 -10.69 4.44 18.23
N PRO A 143 -10.69 4.54 19.57
CA PRO A 143 -11.92 4.49 20.34
C PRO A 143 -12.85 5.58 19.78
N GLU A 144 -13.91 5.13 19.14
CA GLU A 144 -15.06 5.96 18.82
C GLU A 144 -15.49 6.57 20.17
N PRO A 145 -15.51 7.89 20.32
CA PRO A 145 -16.06 8.47 21.54
C PRO A 145 -17.53 8.07 21.58
N GLU A 146 -17.87 7.24 22.56
CA GLU A 146 -19.20 6.66 22.71
C GLU A 146 -20.29 7.73 22.63
N PRO A 147 -21.42 7.45 21.96
CA PRO A 147 -22.59 8.31 22.08
C PRO A 147 -23.12 8.18 23.51
N LEU A 148 -22.86 9.20 24.34
CA LEU A 148 -23.50 9.38 25.64
C LEU A 148 -25.02 9.52 25.41
N ASN A 149 -25.71 8.38 25.44
CA ASN A 149 -27.16 8.33 25.42
C ASN A 149 -27.69 8.64 26.82
N SER A 150 -28.31 9.82 26.89
CA SER A 150 -29.42 10.31 27.69
C SER A 150 -29.80 9.69 29.06
N SER A 151 -30.33 10.61 29.88
CA SER A 151 -31.21 10.45 31.03
C SER A 151 -30.59 9.94 32.34
N ASP A 152 -30.02 10.87 33.11
CA ASP A 152 -30.45 11.09 34.50
C ASP A 152 -29.80 12.38 35.04
N PHE A 153 -30.61 13.44 35.19
CA PHE A 153 -30.65 14.33 36.37
C PHE A 153 -31.52 15.56 36.05
N SER A 154 -32.83 15.37 36.12
CA SER A 154 -33.76 16.48 36.36
C SER A 154 -33.59 16.90 37.83
N ASP A 155 -32.93 18.04 38.08
CA ASP A 155 -33.30 18.98 39.15
C ASP A 155 -32.27 20.12 39.29
N TRP A 156 -32.50 21.22 38.57
CA TRP A 156 -32.12 22.55 39.08
C TRP A 156 -33.01 23.62 38.43
N SER A 157 -34.26 23.68 38.86
CA SER A 157 -35.12 24.84 38.63
C SER A 157 -35.86 25.15 39.91
N SER A 158 -35.12 25.67 40.90
CA SER A 158 -35.67 26.47 41.99
C SER A 158 -34.52 27.07 42.80
N PHE A 159 -33.98 28.23 42.39
CA PHE A 159 -33.62 29.27 43.37
C PHE A 159 -33.77 30.64 42.73
N ASN A 160 -34.85 31.28 43.18
CA ASN A 160 -35.26 32.63 42.87
C ASN A 160 -34.32 33.60 43.60
N ALA A 161 -33.74 34.57 42.91
CA ALA A 161 -33.12 35.72 43.53
C ALA A 161 -33.48 36.98 42.74
N THR A 162 -34.62 37.56 43.13
CA THR A 162 -34.98 38.99 42.97
C THR A 162 -33.84 39.83 43.57
N THR A 163 -33.24 40.81 42.89
CA THR A 163 -33.51 42.28 42.87
C THR A 163 -32.16 42.90 42.43
N THR A 164 -31.96 44.03 41.74
CA THR A 164 -32.77 45.18 41.33
C THR A 164 -31.87 46.07 40.42
N SER A 165 -32.48 46.69 39.39
CA SER A 165 -32.12 47.92 38.62
C SER A 165 -30.64 48.24 38.30
N VAL A 166 -30.28 48.67 37.08
CA VAL A 166 -30.45 50.06 36.59
C VAL A 166 -30.34 50.09 35.05
N GLN A 167 -31.09 51.04 34.45
CA GLN A 167 -31.07 51.64 33.10
C GLN A 167 -29.70 51.66 32.39
N GLU A 168 -29.55 51.66 31.06
CA GLU A 168 -30.12 52.62 30.10
C GLU A 168 -29.86 52.16 28.64
N GLU A 169 -30.87 52.35 27.77
CA GLU A 169 -30.86 52.85 26.38
C GLU A 169 -29.94 52.34 25.23
N ARG A 170 -30.65 51.92 24.16
CA ARG A 170 -30.57 52.32 22.73
C ARG A 170 -29.39 51.91 21.80
N ALA A 171 -29.78 51.04 20.86
CA ALA A 171 -29.86 51.26 19.40
C ALA A 171 -28.63 51.04 18.47
N SER A 172 -28.96 50.37 17.35
CA SER A 172 -28.43 50.55 15.98
C SER A 172 -27.24 49.68 15.51
N THR A 173 -27.54 48.79 14.56
CA THR A 173 -26.66 48.26 13.50
C THR A 173 -26.24 49.37 12.50
N PRO A 174 -25.60 49.07 11.35
CA PRO A 174 -24.36 48.35 11.03
C PRO A 174 -23.38 49.27 10.22
N SER A 175 -22.16 48.84 9.90
CA SER A 175 -21.44 49.26 8.65
C SER A 175 -20.04 48.65 8.48
N ALA A 176 -19.82 48.02 7.32
CA ALA A 176 -18.56 48.09 6.57
C ALA A 176 -18.45 49.49 5.91
N PRO A 177 -17.30 50.01 5.40
CA PRO A 177 -16.61 49.41 4.24
C PRO A 177 -15.09 49.74 4.04
N ALA A 178 -14.54 49.15 2.97
CA ALA A 178 -13.67 49.76 1.92
C ALA A 178 -12.18 50.12 2.11
N PHE A 179 -11.37 49.49 1.23
CA PHE A 179 -10.33 50.04 0.32
C PHE A 179 -9.11 50.82 0.88
N TYR A 180 -7.89 50.39 0.49
CA TYR A 180 -7.15 50.99 -0.64
C TYR A 180 -5.92 50.17 -1.07
N SER A 181 -5.62 50.32 -2.34
CA SER A 181 -4.51 49.78 -3.14
C SER A 181 -3.10 50.18 -2.69
N GLN A 182 -2.12 49.34 -3.04
CA GLN A 182 -0.96 49.72 -3.85
C GLN A 182 -0.39 48.48 -4.55
#